data_AF-A0A8X7NCF2-F1
#
_entry.id   AF-A0A8X7NCF2-F1
#
_cell.length_a   1.000
_cell.length_b   1.000
_cell.length_c   1.000
_cell.angle_alpha   90.00
_cell.angle_beta   90.00
_cell.angle_gamma   90.00
#
_symmetry.space_group_name_H-M   'P 1'
#
loop_
_entity.id
_entity.type
_entity.pdbx_description
1 polymer ?
#
loop_
_entity_poly.entity_id
_entity_poly.type
_entity_poly.pdbx_seq_one_letter_code
_entity_poly.pdbx_strand_id
1 'polypeptide(L)'
;MTTTAPTRQQILRLYRRYLSTSQSFSSYNFRTYFLRRSRDMFRSALLPASQATTSSPFSKAADITAPVVPSALVQASQPAGASPFSSSIAASVQHEEAPGTPEERLALFYERANKELDVLRRAAIVNRIYQGERLVVEEPRLIVGGGGSGAEASVGGGGQPV
;
A
#
# COMPACT_ATOMS: atom_id res chain seq x y z
N MET A 1 -33.75 11.90 -2.35
CA MET A 1 -33.39 10.47 -2.45
C MET A 1 -32.76 10.08 -1.13
N THR A 2 -33.39 9.23 -0.32
CA THR A 2 -32.82 8.81 0.98
C THR A 2 -31.75 7.75 0.72
N THR A 3 -30.49 8.16 0.67
CA THR A 3 -29.35 7.25 0.53
C THR A 3 -29.19 6.47 1.83
N THR A 4 -29.69 5.24 1.88
CA THR A 4 -29.50 4.37 3.04
C THR A 4 -28.01 4.08 3.22
N ALA A 5 -27.47 4.39 4.39
CA ALA A 5 -26.07 4.14 4.70
C ALA A 5 -25.71 2.65 4.52
N PRO A 6 -24.58 2.33 3.85
CA PRO A 6 -24.19 0.95 3.59
C PRO A 6 -23.84 0.22 4.90
N THR A 7 -24.33 -1.02 5.04
CA THR A 7 -24.05 -1.83 6.22
C THR A 7 -22.58 -2.26 6.26
N ARG A 8 -22.00 -2.41 7.46
CA ARG A 8 -20.62 -2.91 7.65
C ARG A 8 -20.31 -4.18 6.86
N GLN A 9 -21.24 -5.14 6.81
CA GLN A 9 -21.06 -6.38 6.05
C GLN A 9 -20.95 -6.15 4.53
N GLN A 10 -21.68 -5.18 3.99
CA GLN A 10 -21.62 -4.82 2.57
C GLN A 10 -20.24 -4.25 2.24
N ILE A 11 -19.69 -3.39 3.11
CA ILE A 11 -18.34 -2.84 2.96
C ILE A 11 -17.28 -3.95 3.02
N LEU A 12 -17.39 -4.89 3.96
CA LEU A 12 -16.44 -6.01 4.06
C LEU A 12 -16.49 -6.93 2.83
N ARG A 13 -17.68 -7.22 2.30
CA ARG A 13 -17.83 -7.98 1.06
C ARG A 13 -17.21 -7.23 -0.12
N LEU A 14 -17.42 -5.92 -0.19
CA LEU A 14 -16.84 -5.06 -1.23
C LEU A 14 -15.30 -5.06 -1.16
N TYR A 15 -14.73 -4.88 0.02
CA TYR A 15 -13.30 -4.93 0.25
C TYR A 15 -12.68 -6.26 -0.19
N ARG A 16 -13.29 -7.39 0.18
CA ARG A 16 -12.83 -8.73 -0.24
C ARG A 16 -12.88 -8.90 -1.75
N ARG A 17 -13.96 -8.44 -2.41
CA ARG A 17 -14.06 -8.46 -3.87
C ARG A 17 -12.91 -7.68 -4.50
N TYR A 18 -12.64 -6.45 -4.05
CA TYR A 18 -11.52 -5.63 -4.51
C TYR A 18 -10.16 -6.32 -4.38
N LEU A 19 -9.89 -6.94 -3.23
CA LEU A 19 -8.63 -7.67 -3.02
C LEU A 19 -8.53 -8.87 -3.95
N SER A 20 -9.60 -9.65 -4.09
CA SER A 20 -9.61 -10.82 -4.99
C SER A 20 -9.42 -10.44 -6.46
N THR A 21 -10.07 -9.36 -6.93
CA THR A 21 -9.91 -8.87 -8.31
C THR A 21 -8.51 -8.27 -8.51
N SER A 22 -7.96 -7.57 -7.52
CA SER A 22 -6.58 -7.06 -7.59
C SER A 22 -5.55 -8.19 -7.65
N GLN A 23 -5.80 -9.32 -6.99
CA GLN A 23 -4.94 -10.51 -7.07
C GLN A 23 -5.04 -11.23 -8.42
N SER A 24 -6.17 -11.10 -9.11
CA SER A 24 -6.40 -11.76 -10.41
C SER A 24 -5.61 -11.14 -11.58
N PHE A 25 -4.94 -10.00 -11.38
CA PHE A 25 -4.03 -9.45 -12.39
C PHE A 25 -2.81 -10.34 -12.59
N SER A 26 -2.53 -10.67 -13.86
CA SER A 26 -1.40 -11.52 -14.24
C SER A 26 -0.07 -10.79 -13.98
N SER A 27 0.00 -9.50 -14.30
CA SER A 27 1.22 -8.70 -14.11
C SER A 27 1.45 -8.32 -12.64
N TYR A 28 2.71 -8.44 -12.19
CA TYR A 28 3.13 -8.03 -10.85
C TYR A 28 2.83 -6.57 -10.54
N ASN A 29 3.14 -5.66 -11.46
CA ASN A 29 2.97 -4.22 -11.24
C ASN A 29 1.51 -3.87 -10.98
N PHE A 30 0.57 -4.38 -11.78
CA PHE A 30 -0.85 -4.10 -11.55
C PHE A 30 -1.37 -4.79 -10.30
N ARG A 31 -1.00 -6.06 -10.09
CA ARG A 31 -1.39 -6.81 -8.88
C ARG A 31 -0.99 -6.08 -7.60
N THR A 32 0.28 -5.69 -7.48
CA THR A 32 0.82 -5.00 -6.30
C THR A 32 0.27 -3.58 -6.16
N TYR A 33 0.19 -2.83 -7.26
CA TYR A 33 -0.37 -1.47 -7.26
C TYR A 33 -1.83 -1.46 -6.82
N PHE A 34 -2.69 -2.29 -7.43
CA PHE A 34 -4.11 -2.32 -7.10
C PHE A 34 -4.37 -2.91 -5.71
N LEU A 35 -3.56 -3.86 -5.25
CA LEU A 35 -3.63 -4.33 -3.86
C LEU A 35 -3.35 -3.20 -2.87
N ARG A 36 -2.27 -2.44 -3.09
CA ARG A 36 -1.91 -1.31 -2.24
C ARG A 36 -2.98 -0.22 -2.29
N ARG A 37 -3.30 0.26 -3.49
CA ARG A 37 -4.31 1.30 -3.73
C ARG A 37 -5.66 0.94 -3.12
N SER A 38 -6.12 -0.31 -3.28
CA SER A 38 -7.39 -0.74 -2.69
C SER A 38 -7.34 -0.62 -1.16
N ARG A 39 -6.28 -1.11 -0.52
CA ARG A 39 -6.13 -1.04 0.94
C ARG A 39 -6.13 0.41 1.42
N ASP A 40 -5.40 1.29 0.74
CA ASP A 40 -5.27 2.69 1.13
C ASP A 40 -6.58 3.47 0.91
N MET A 41 -7.29 3.18 -0.18
CA MET A 41 -8.63 3.73 -0.45
C MET A 41 -9.63 3.37 0.67
N PHE A 42 -9.67 2.11 1.10
CA PHE A 42 -10.57 1.72 2.20
C PHE A 42 -10.12 2.25 3.56
N ARG A 43 -8.81 2.37 3.79
CA ARG A 43 -8.28 2.98 5.02
C ARG A 43 -8.64 4.46 5.12
N SER A 44 -8.42 5.24 4.07
CA SER A 44 -8.70 6.67 4.09
C SER A 44 -10.19 6.98 4.19
N ALA A 45 -11.06 6.14 3.62
CA ALA A 45 -12.50 6.31 3.70
C ALA A 45 -13.10 5.90 5.06
N LEU A 46 -12.47 4.96 5.79
CA LEU A 46 -13.03 4.37 7.01
C LEU A 46 -12.35 4.84 8.30
N LEU A 47 -11.06 5.21 8.25
CA LEU A 47 -10.33 5.69 9.42
C LEU A 47 -10.34 7.22 9.48
N PRO A 48 -10.40 7.80 10.69
CA PRO A 48 -10.11 9.22 10.89
C PRO A 48 -8.71 9.58 10.37
N ALA A 49 -8.53 10.80 9.86
CA ALA A 49 -7.30 11.26 9.21
C ALA A 49 -6.02 11.04 10.06
N SER A 50 -6.12 11.18 11.38
CA SER A 50 -5.01 10.94 12.31
C SER A 50 -4.52 9.49 12.33
N GLN A 51 -5.42 8.51 12.13
CA GLN A 51 -5.12 7.08 12.15
C GLN A 51 -4.84 6.51 10.75
N ALA A 52 -5.39 7.13 9.71
CA ALA A 52 -5.14 6.73 8.32
C ALA A 52 -3.65 6.87 7.96
N THR A 53 -3.01 7.96 8.39
CA THR A 53 -1.60 8.28 8.07
C THR A 53 -0.62 7.24 8.63
N THR A 54 -0.89 6.70 9.82
CA THR A 54 0.00 5.76 10.53
C THR A 54 -0.26 4.29 10.23
N SER A 55 -1.45 3.94 9.74
CA SER A 55 -1.87 2.54 9.54
C SER A 55 -1.42 1.90 8.21
N SER A 56 -0.89 2.69 7.28
CA SER A 56 -0.36 2.21 6.01
C SER A 56 1.15 1.93 6.16
N PRO A 57 1.62 0.69 5.90
CA PRO A 57 3.04 0.35 6.00
C PRO A 57 3.92 1.03 4.95
N PHE A 58 3.33 1.74 3.99
CA PHE A 58 4.02 2.46 2.92
C PHE A 58 3.79 3.98 3.01
N SER A 59 3.17 4.47 4.09
CA SER A 59 3.07 5.91 4.32
C SER A 59 4.49 6.45 4.45
N LYS A 60 4.84 7.47 3.68
CA LYS A 60 6.14 8.17 3.77
C LYS A 60 6.48 8.62 5.20
N ALA A 61 5.47 8.74 6.07
CA ALA A 61 5.61 9.00 7.50
C ALA A 61 6.19 7.83 8.34
N ALA A 62 6.10 6.58 7.88
CA ALA A 62 6.61 5.41 8.58
C ALA A 62 8.07 5.05 8.21
N ASP A 63 8.51 5.41 6.99
CA ASP A 63 9.87 5.13 6.47
C ASP A 63 10.92 6.19 6.83
N ILE A 64 10.53 7.32 7.42
CA ILE A 64 11.51 8.24 8.01
C ILE A 64 11.88 7.65 9.37
N THR A 65 12.85 6.74 9.38
CA THR A 65 13.70 6.58 10.57
C THR A 65 14.17 7.98 10.91
N ALA A 66 13.67 8.55 12.02
CA ALA A 66 14.16 9.83 12.49
C ALA A 66 15.69 9.73 12.52
N PRO A 67 16.43 10.58 11.79
CA PRO A 67 17.88 10.51 11.86
C PRO A 67 18.24 10.71 13.33
N VAL A 68 18.86 9.71 13.95
CA VAL A 68 19.45 9.81 15.28
C VAL A 68 20.68 10.70 15.13
N VAL A 69 20.44 12.00 14.90
CA VAL A 69 21.44 13.03 15.07
C VAL A 69 21.30 13.50 16.51
N PRO A 70 22.31 13.29 17.37
CA PRO A 70 22.28 13.85 18.71
C PRO A 70 22.10 15.37 18.59
N SER A 71 21.24 15.95 19.43
CA SER A 71 20.89 17.38 19.42
C SER A 71 22.08 18.35 19.55
N ALA A 72 23.29 17.83 19.73
CA ALA A 72 24.54 18.58 19.72
C ALA A 72 25.03 19.04 18.33
N LEU A 73 24.50 18.49 17.22
CA LEU A 73 24.99 18.81 15.85
C LEU A 73 24.05 19.68 15.00
N VAL A 74 22.93 20.17 15.56
CA VAL A 74 21.93 20.96 14.80
C VAL A 74 22.26 22.47 14.76
N GLN A 75 23.31 22.92 15.45
CA GLN A 75 23.69 24.32 15.49
C GLN A 75 24.85 24.67 14.55
N ALA A 76 24.71 24.41 13.25
CA ALA A 76 25.41 25.15 12.19
C ALA A 76 24.90 24.76 10.79
N SER A 77 24.76 25.78 9.95
CA SER A 77 24.47 25.75 8.50
C SER A 77 23.01 25.51 8.07
N GLN A 78 22.33 26.63 7.81
CA GLN A 78 21.29 26.69 6.79
C GLN A 78 21.93 26.42 5.42
N PRO A 79 21.32 25.61 4.54
CA PRO A 79 21.57 25.72 3.12
C PRO A 79 20.44 26.52 2.47
N ALA A 80 20.79 27.71 1.98
CA ALA A 80 20.01 28.43 0.99
C ALA A 80 19.91 27.57 -0.29
N GLY A 81 18.70 27.13 -0.62
CA GLY A 81 18.48 26.32 -1.83
C GLY A 81 17.22 25.46 -1.79
N ALA A 82 16.07 26.03 -1.42
CA ALA A 82 14.79 25.34 -1.55
C ALA A 82 14.44 25.20 -3.04
N SER A 83 14.55 23.98 -3.56
CA SER A 83 14.11 23.63 -4.91
C SER A 83 12.58 23.75 -5.00
N PRO A 84 12.01 24.55 -5.92
CA PRO A 84 10.57 24.88 -5.94
C PRO A 84 9.66 23.73 -6.42
N PHE A 85 10.21 22.56 -6.77
CA PHE A 85 9.44 21.45 -7.35
C PHE A 85 9.02 20.35 -6.38
N SER A 86 9.40 20.43 -5.10
CA SER A 86 9.11 19.35 -4.13
C SER A 86 7.76 19.49 -3.40
N SER A 87 7.11 20.65 -3.48
CA SER A 87 5.89 20.96 -2.72
C SER A 87 4.58 20.70 -3.47
N SER A 88 4.58 20.51 -4.79
CA SER A 88 3.35 20.44 -5.59
C SER A 88 2.64 19.08 -5.58
N ILE A 89 3.36 17.97 -5.38
CA ILE A 89 2.74 16.63 -5.30
C ILE A 89 2.15 16.39 -3.90
N ALA A 90 2.79 16.92 -2.84
CA ALA A 90 2.26 16.81 -1.49
C ALA A 90 1.02 17.70 -1.27
N ALA A 91 0.99 18.88 -1.90
CA ALA A 91 -0.16 19.79 -1.83
C ALA A 91 -1.40 19.30 -2.62
N SER A 92 -1.24 18.36 -3.55
CA SER A 92 -2.36 17.78 -4.31
C SER A 92 -2.97 16.51 -3.68
N VAL A 93 -2.40 16.02 -2.57
CA VAL A 93 -3.07 15.04 -1.68
C VAL A 93 -3.78 15.78 -0.54
N GLN A 94 -4.30 16.98 -0.82
CA GLN A 94 -5.37 17.54 -0.02
C GLN A 94 -6.60 16.65 -0.27
N HIS A 95 -6.90 15.80 0.70
CA HIS A 95 -8.20 15.17 0.80
C HIS A 95 -9.23 16.31 0.95
N GLU A 96 -9.80 16.74 -0.17
CA GLU A 96 -11.00 17.57 -0.24
C GLU A 96 -12.08 16.82 0.54
N GLU A 97 -12.30 17.27 1.77
CA GLU A 97 -13.24 16.67 2.67
C GLU A 97 -14.64 17.00 2.17
N ALA A 98 -15.23 16.08 1.40
CA ALA A 98 -16.52 16.31 0.75
C ALA A 98 -17.55 16.86 1.78
N PRO A 99 -18.19 18.01 1.49
CA PRO A 99 -19.16 18.59 2.40
C PRO A 99 -20.39 17.66 2.51
N GLY A 100 -20.73 17.23 3.72
CA GLY A 100 -21.89 16.35 3.96
C GLY A 100 -21.82 15.57 5.26
N THR A 101 -22.93 14.93 5.63
CA THR A 101 -22.99 14.03 6.79
C THR A 101 -22.08 12.81 6.55
N PRO A 102 -21.49 12.20 7.59
CA PRO A 102 -20.61 11.03 7.43
C PRO A 102 -21.31 9.85 6.76
N GLU A 103 -22.62 9.68 6.97
CA GLU A 103 -23.42 8.61 6.37
C GLU A 103 -23.58 8.79 4.85
N GLU A 104 -23.85 10.01 4.41
CA GLU A 104 -23.96 10.35 3.00
C GLU A 104 -22.62 10.15 2.27
N ARG A 105 -21.52 10.54 2.92
CA ARG A 105 -20.15 10.31 2.42
C ARG A 105 -19.85 8.83 2.23
N LEU A 106 -20.27 7.98 3.16
CA LEU A 106 -20.12 6.53 3.04
C LEU A 106 -20.99 5.94 1.92
N ALA A 107 -22.21 6.43 1.74
CA ALA A 107 -23.07 6.00 0.64
C ALA A 107 -22.46 6.35 -0.72
N LEU A 108 -22.01 7.59 -0.90
CA LEU A 108 -21.33 8.04 -2.13
C LEU A 108 -20.03 7.25 -2.40
N PHE A 109 -19.24 6.99 -1.35
CA PHE A 109 -18.05 6.14 -1.44
C PHE A 109 -18.42 4.73 -1.92
N TYR A 110 -19.45 4.12 -1.35
CA TYR A 110 -19.89 2.78 -1.70
C TYR A 110 -20.34 2.68 -3.16
N GLU A 111 -21.14 3.64 -3.63
CA GLU A 111 -21.58 3.71 -5.03
C GLU A 111 -20.41 3.88 -5.99
N ARG A 112 -19.48 4.79 -5.69
CA ARG A 112 -18.27 5.01 -6.49
C ARG A 112 -17.41 3.75 -6.54
N ALA A 113 -17.18 3.11 -5.40
CA ALA A 113 -16.38 1.90 -5.30
C ALA A 113 -17.01 0.72 -6.06
N ASN A 114 -18.34 0.59 -6.12
CA ASN A 114 -18.96 -0.41 -6.99
C ASN A 114 -18.67 -0.16 -8.47
N LYS A 115 -18.75 1.09 -8.94
CA LYS A 115 -18.43 1.45 -10.33
C LYS A 115 -16.95 1.19 -10.66
N GLU A 116 -16.05 1.58 -9.77
CA GLU A 116 -14.61 1.36 -9.93
C GLU A 116 -14.24 -0.13 -9.88
N LEU A 117 -14.95 -0.94 -9.09
CA LEU A 117 -14.78 -2.40 -9.07
C LEU A 117 -15.07 -3.00 -10.45
N ASP A 118 -16.12 -2.56 -11.14
CA ASP A 118 -16.43 -3.05 -12.48
C ASP A 118 -15.40 -2.61 -13.54
N VAL A 119 -14.78 -1.44 -13.37
CA VAL A 119 -13.60 -1.06 -14.16
C VAL A 119 -12.43 -2.00 -13.87
N LEU A 120 -12.15 -2.27 -12.60
CA LEU A 120 -11.06 -3.13 -12.16
C LEU A 120 -11.20 -4.56 -12.70
N ARG A 121 -12.42 -5.13 -12.67
CA ARG A 121 -12.74 -6.44 -13.25
C ARG A 121 -12.44 -6.51 -14.74
N ARG A 122 -12.88 -5.51 -15.50
CA ARG A 122 -12.62 -5.44 -16.95
C ARG A 122 -11.13 -5.33 -17.23
N ALA A 123 -10.42 -4.49 -16.48
CA ALA A 123 -8.97 -4.34 -16.61
C ALA A 123 -8.23 -5.65 -16.32
N ALA A 124 -8.66 -6.42 -15.31
CA ALA A 124 -8.08 -7.73 -15.00
C ALA A 124 -8.25 -8.74 -16.15
N ILE A 125 -9.44 -8.78 -16.78
CA ILE A 125 -9.71 -9.64 -17.94
C ILE A 125 -8.81 -9.26 -19.12
N VAL A 126 -8.73 -7.97 -19.45
CA VAL A 126 -7.89 -7.48 -20.55
C VAL A 126 -6.41 -7.81 -20.28
N ASN A 127 -5.94 -7.59 -19.05
CA ASN A 127 -4.56 -7.93 -18.69
C ASN A 127 -4.25 -9.42 -18.84
N ARG A 128 -5.25 -10.29 -18.65
CA ARG A 128 -5.10 -11.73 -18.87
C ARG A 128 -5.04 -12.09 -20.35
N ILE A 129 -5.83 -11.44 -21.20
CA ILE A 129 -5.85 -11.71 -22.66
C ILE A 129 -4.54 -11.27 -23.31
N TYR A 130 -4.01 -10.12 -22.90
CA TYR A 130 -2.77 -9.54 -23.43
C TYR A 130 -1.59 -9.73 -22.48
N GLN A 131 -1.51 -10.88 -21.80
CA GLN A 131 -0.39 -11.16 -20.90
C GLN A 131 0.91 -11.35 -21.69
N GLY A 132 1.99 -10.71 -21.23
CA GLY A 132 3.35 -10.92 -21.74
C GLY A 132 4.15 -11.87 -20.85
N GLU A 133 5.46 -11.93 -21.06
CA GLU A 133 6.39 -12.65 -20.19
C GLU A 133 6.38 -12.09 -18.77
N ARG A 134 6.58 -12.97 -17.78
CA ARG A 134 6.64 -12.59 -16.37
C ARG A 134 7.92 -11.80 -16.11
N LEU A 135 7.84 -10.84 -15.19
CA LEU A 135 9.05 -10.13 -14.76
C LEU A 135 9.99 -11.08 -14.01
N VAL A 136 11.30 -10.83 -14.06
CA VAL A 136 12.32 -11.59 -13.33
C VAL A 136 12.02 -11.66 -11.81
N VAL A 137 11.37 -10.63 -11.27
CA VAL A 137 10.96 -10.56 -9.86
C VAL A 137 9.79 -11.50 -9.50
N GLU A 138 9.10 -12.06 -10.49
CA GLU A 138 7.96 -12.98 -10.28
C GLU A 138 8.37 -14.44 -10.24
N GLU A 139 9.53 -14.78 -10.81
CA GLU A 139 10.10 -16.11 -10.70
C GLU A 139 10.88 -16.18 -9.39
N PRO A 140 10.36 -16.86 -8.34
CA PRO A 140 11.24 -17.26 -7.27
C PRO A 140 12.24 -18.22 -7.91
N ARG A 141 13.48 -17.75 -8.12
CA ARG A 141 14.59 -18.67 -8.35
C ARG A 141 14.69 -19.49 -7.08
N LEU A 142 14.02 -20.63 -7.07
CA LEU A 142 14.26 -21.67 -6.08
C LEU A 142 15.74 -22.01 -6.27
N ILE A 143 16.58 -21.58 -5.32
CA ILE A 143 17.99 -21.93 -5.28
C ILE A 143 18.03 -23.43 -4.94
N VAL A 144 17.74 -24.27 -5.94
CA VAL A 144 17.90 -25.73 -5.90
C VAL A 144 19.18 -26.00 -6.68
N GLY A 145 20.31 -25.62 -6.10
CA GLY A 145 21.59 -25.64 -6.80
C GLY A 145 22.71 -25.07 -5.94
N GLY A 146 22.99 -25.71 -4.82
CA GLY A 146 24.07 -25.32 -3.91
C GLY A 146 24.16 -26.19 -2.66
N GLY A 147 23.72 -27.46 -2.73
CA GLY A 147 24.00 -28.44 -1.68
C GLY A 147 25.33 -29.12 -2.00
N GLY A 148 26.35 -28.89 -1.17
CA GLY A 148 27.60 -29.64 -1.28
C GLY A 148 28.72 -29.32 -0.28
N SER A 149 28.78 -28.13 0.32
CA SER A 149 29.99 -27.74 1.09
C SER A 149 29.73 -26.78 2.26
N GLY A 150 28.70 -27.02 3.07
CA GLY A 150 28.43 -26.13 4.21
C GLY A 150 27.55 -26.72 5.30
N ALA A 151 27.27 -28.02 5.28
CA ALA A 151 26.54 -28.67 6.36
C ALA A 151 27.40 -28.82 7.63
N GLU A 152 28.72 -28.73 7.49
CA GLU A 152 29.69 -28.81 8.59
C GLU A 152 29.76 -27.55 9.46
N ALA A 153 29.24 -26.40 9.01
CA ALA A 153 29.27 -25.16 9.79
C ALA A 153 28.15 -25.06 10.85
N SER A 154 27.16 -25.97 10.84
CA SER A 154 26.00 -25.90 11.73
C SER A 154 26.09 -26.76 12.99
N VAL A 155 27.18 -27.51 13.19
CA VAL A 155 27.38 -28.35 14.40
C VAL A 155 28.77 -28.09 15.00
N GLY A 156 28.91 -27.04 15.81
CA GLY A 156 30.18 -26.81 16.52
C GLY A 156 30.26 -25.46 17.22
N GLY A 157 29.58 -25.32 18.36
CA GLY A 157 29.66 -24.11 19.18
C GLY A 157 28.95 -24.24 20.52
N GLY A 158 29.06 -25.41 21.16
CA GLY A 158 28.61 -25.60 22.53
C GLY A 158 29.55 -24.91 23.51
N GLY A 159 29.02 -23.96 24.29
CA GLY A 159 29.37 -23.57 25.66
C GLY A 159 30.82 -23.56 26.12
N GLN A 160 31.29 -22.37 26.51
CA GLN A 160 32.09 -22.20 27.72
C GLN A 160 31.31 -21.29 28.67
N PRO A 161 30.81 -21.80 29.81
CA PRO A 161 30.46 -20.96 30.95
C PRO A 161 31.64 -20.81 31.91
N VAL A 162 31.63 -19.64 32.57
CA VAL A 162 32.47 -19.09 33.67
C VAL A 162 33.74 -18.36 33.23
#